data_AF-A0A7V9HAY5-F1
#
_entry.id   AF-A0A7V9HAY5-F1
#
_cell.length_a   1.000
_cell.length_b   1.000
_cell.length_c   1.000
_cell.angle_alpha   90.00
_cell.angle_beta   90.00
_cell.angle_gamma   90.00
#
_symmetry.space_group_name_H-M   'P 1'
#
loop_
_entity.id
_entity.type
_entity.pdbx_description
1 polymer ?
#
loop_
_entity_poly.entity_id
_entity_poly.type
_entity_poly.pdbx_seq_one_letter_code
_entity_poly.pdbx_strand_id
1 'polypeptide(L)'
;ADEADKAGTGYPQLSAEYIVQADPDLIFLADSECCNQTPDRVASRPGWDRISAVRNDAIFDVGDDIASRWGPRIVDFLQKVVDAERELEMANK
;
A
#
# COMPACT_ATOMS: atom_id res chain seq x y z
N ALA A 1 -10.90 5.61 -3.08
CA ALA A 1 -11.07 4.33 -3.80
C ALA A 1 -12.46 4.25 -4.40
N ASP A 2 -13.51 4.59 -3.64
CA ASP A 2 -14.92 4.47 -4.05
C ASP A 2 -15.27 5.16 -5.37
N GLU A 3 -14.73 6.34 -5.67
CA GLU A 3 -14.97 7.02 -6.95
C GLU A 3 -14.43 6.24 -8.17
N ALA A 4 -13.41 5.41 -7.96
CA ALA A 4 -12.86 4.54 -8.99
C ALA A 4 -13.59 3.19 -9.08
N ASP A 5 -14.39 2.82 -8.07
CA ASP A 5 -15.13 1.55 -7.99
C ASP A 5 -16.47 1.60 -8.71
N LYS A 6 -16.43 1.88 -10.01
CA LYS A 6 -17.62 1.90 -10.87
C LYS A 6 -18.33 0.54 -10.94
N ALA A 7 -17.64 -0.55 -10.62
CA ALA A 7 -18.14 -1.92 -10.67
C ALA A 7 -18.68 -2.42 -9.31
N GLY A 8 -18.50 -1.67 -8.22
CA GLY A 8 -18.97 -2.03 -6.89
C GLY A 8 -18.29 -3.27 -6.30
N THR A 9 -17.02 -3.51 -6.64
CA THR A 9 -16.27 -4.68 -6.16
C THR A 9 -15.61 -4.45 -4.80
N GLY A 10 -15.54 -3.19 -4.35
CA GLY A 10 -14.73 -2.74 -3.22
C GLY A 10 -13.24 -2.58 -3.55
N TYR A 11 -12.79 -3.07 -4.71
CA TYR A 11 -11.39 -3.11 -5.13
C TYR A 11 -11.26 -2.69 -6.61
N PRO A 12 -11.36 -1.39 -6.91
CA PRO A 12 -11.23 -0.91 -8.27
C PRO A 12 -9.83 -1.14 -8.82
N GLN A 13 -9.76 -1.46 -10.11
CA GLN A 13 -8.48 -1.47 -10.83
C GLN A 13 -8.11 -0.02 -11.19
N LEU A 14 -7.07 0.50 -10.53
CA LEU A 14 -6.56 1.84 -10.77
C LEU A 14 -5.48 1.81 -11.86
N SER A 15 -5.47 2.82 -12.75
CA SER A 15 -4.36 3.02 -13.69
C SER A 15 -3.11 3.49 -12.96
N ALA A 16 -1.93 3.18 -13.51
CA ALA A 16 -0.66 3.65 -12.96
C ALA A 16 -0.58 5.18 -12.88
N GLU A 17 -1.06 5.88 -13.91
CA GLU A 17 -1.06 7.34 -13.98
C GLU A 17 -1.88 7.97 -12.85
N TYR A 18 -3.02 7.37 -12.53
CA TYR A 18 -3.86 7.80 -11.41
C TYR A 18 -3.14 7.67 -10.08
N ILE A 19 -2.49 6.53 -9.82
CA ILE A 19 -1.74 6.32 -8.56
C ILE A 19 -0.59 7.32 -8.44
N VAL A 20 0.13 7.53 -9.54
CA VAL A 20 1.25 8.46 -9.58
C VAL A 20 0.77 9.91 -9.40
N GLN A 21 -0.40 10.28 -9.94
CA GLN A 21 -1.00 11.60 -9.74
C GLN A 21 -1.51 11.80 -8.31
N ALA A 22 -2.05 10.75 -7.68
CA ALA A 22 -2.50 10.79 -6.29
C ALA A 22 -1.35 10.95 -5.30
N ASP A 23 -0.12 10.61 -5.70
CA ASP A 23 1.12 10.75 -4.94
C ASP A 23 1.01 10.26 -3.48
N PRO A 24 0.74 8.96 -3.25
CA PRO A 24 0.56 8.44 -1.89
C PRO A 24 1.84 8.56 -1.06
N ASP A 25 1.67 8.90 0.22
CA ASP A 25 2.75 8.93 1.22
C ASP A 25 3.14 7.54 1.72
N LEU A 26 2.19 6.60 1.72
CA LEU A 26 2.34 5.21 2.16
C LEU A 26 1.72 4.25 1.13
N ILE A 27 2.36 3.10 0.90
CA ILE A 27 1.79 2.00 0.10
C ILE A 27 1.82 0.72 0.94
N PHE A 28 0.69 0.03 1.03
CA PHE A 28 0.56 -1.25 1.72
C PHE A 28 0.34 -2.39 0.72
N LEU A 29 1.14 -3.45 0.82
CA LEU A 29 1.04 -4.65 0.00
C LEU A 29 0.30 -5.74 0.77
N ALA A 30 -0.80 -6.22 0.20
CA ALA A 30 -1.65 -7.29 0.74
C ALA A 30 -1.68 -8.52 -0.17
N ASP A 31 -0.71 -8.60 -1.09
CA ASP A 31 -0.58 -9.57 -2.17
C ASP A 31 0.87 -10.06 -2.33
N SER A 32 1.63 -10.06 -1.24
CA SER A 32 3.01 -10.54 -1.20
C SER A 32 3.08 -12.06 -1.24
N GLU A 33 2.13 -12.78 -0.62
CA GLU A 33 2.10 -14.24 -0.61
C GLU A 33 1.43 -14.81 -1.87
N CYS A 34 0.25 -14.32 -2.26
CA CYS A 34 -0.49 -14.84 -3.40
C CYS A 34 0.20 -14.56 -4.73
N CYS A 35 0.87 -13.41 -4.80
CA CYS A 35 1.14 -12.71 -6.04
C CYS A 35 2.57 -12.16 -6.08
N ASN A 36 3.37 -12.47 -5.06
CA ASN A 36 4.81 -12.22 -4.98
C ASN A 36 5.16 -10.75 -5.23
N GLN A 37 4.29 -9.82 -4.80
CA GLN A 37 4.64 -8.41 -4.76
C GLN A 37 5.62 -8.15 -3.62
N THR A 38 6.57 -7.28 -3.86
CA THR A 38 7.54 -6.83 -2.86
C THR A 38 7.70 -5.31 -2.98
N PRO A 39 8.16 -4.63 -1.91
CA PRO A 39 8.51 -3.21 -1.96
C PRO A 39 9.38 -2.87 -3.19
N ASP A 40 10.45 -3.61 -3.42
CA ASP A 40 11.36 -3.43 -4.56
C ASP A 40 10.66 -3.57 -5.92
N ARG A 41 9.76 -4.56 -6.07
CA ARG A 41 9.02 -4.76 -7.33
C ARG A 41 8.06 -3.62 -7.59
N VAL A 42 7.47 -3.06 -6.55
CA VAL A 42 6.54 -1.92 -6.66
C VAL A 42 7.32 -0.63 -6.93
N ALA A 43 8.43 -0.42 -6.21
CA ALA A 43 9.32 0.73 -6.39
C ALA A 43 9.94 0.79 -7.79
N SER A 44 10.23 -0.37 -8.40
CA SER A 44 10.81 -0.46 -9.74
C SER A 44 9.80 -0.29 -10.90
N ARG A 45 8.53 -0.01 -10.60
CA ARG A 45 7.51 0.23 -11.63
C ARG A 45 7.85 1.51 -12.41
N PRO A 46 7.74 1.50 -13.75
CA PRO A 46 8.07 2.67 -14.56
C PRO A 46 7.30 3.93 -14.14
N GLY A 47 8.03 5.01 -13.87
CA GLY A 47 7.47 6.31 -13.49
C GLY A 47 6.96 6.42 -12.05
N TRP A 48 7.21 5.40 -11.21
CA TRP A 48 6.85 5.41 -9.78
C TRP A 48 7.94 6.01 -8.88
N ASP A 49 9.13 6.25 -9.43
CA ASP A 49 10.26 6.91 -8.74
C ASP A 49 9.92 8.32 -8.23
N ARG A 50 8.86 8.95 -8.77
CA ARG A 50 8.35 10.24 -8.33
C ARG A 50 7.21 10.17 -7.30
N ILE A 51 6.82 8.99 -6.85
CA ILE A 51 5.82 8.84 -5.77
C ILE A 51 6.51 9.05 -4.42
N SER A 52 5.89 9.80 -3.51
CA SER A 52 6.40 10.08 -2.16
C SER A 52 6.69 8.81 -1.38
N ALA A 53 5.79 7.83 -1.38
CA ALA A 53 6.03 6.53 -0.76
C ALA A 53 7.28 5.81 -1.31
N VAL A 54 7.55 5.90 -2.62
CA VAL A 54 8.73 5.24 -3.23
C VAL A 54 10.02 5.97 -2.84
N ARG A 55 10.01 7.31 -2.87
CA ARG A 55 11.19 8.12 -2.49
C ARG A 55 11.58 7.96 -1.03
N ASN A 56 10.59 7.73 -0.17
CA ASN A 56 10.78 7.65 1.28
C ASN A 56 10.91 6.20 1.79
N ASP A 57 11.03 5.21 0.89
CA ASP A 57 11.07 3.79 1.23
C ASP A 57 9.87 3.33 2.07
N ALA A 58 8.70 3.93 1.81
CA ALA A 58 7.48 3.81 2.60
C ALA A 58 6.48 2.84 1.94
N ILE A 59 6.98 1.67 1.51
CA ILE A 59 6.19 0.59 0.93
C ILE A 59 6.27 -0.62 1.86
N PHE A 60 5.15 -0.99 2.47
CA PHE A 60 5.12 -1.96 3.56
C PHE A 60 4.31 -3.20 3.19
N ASP A 61 4.85 -4.38 3.49
CA ASP A 61 4.10 -5.63 3.43
C ASP A 61 3.27 -5.80 4.71
N VAL A 62 1.94 -5.75 4.56
CA VAL A 62 1.00 -5.95 5.67
C VAL A 62 0.60 -7.42 5.85
N GLY A 63 1.02 -8.30 4.95
CA GLY A 63 0.73 -9.72 4.94
C GLY A 63 -0.70 -10.01 4.48
N ASP A 64 -0.84 -10.78 3.40
CA ASP A 64 -2.11 -11.16 2.78
C ASP A 64 -3.11 -11.70 3.81
N ASP A 65 -2.60 -12.48 4.76
CA ASP A 65 -3.40 -13.11 5.79
C ASP A 65 -4.10 -12.11 6.73
N ILE A 66 -3.33 -11.12 7.18
CA ILE A 66 -3.80 -10.10 8.11
C ILE A 66 -4.71 -9.13 7.35
N ALA A 67 -4.31 -8.75 6.13
CA ALA A 67 -5.00 -7.78 5.31
C ALA A 67 -6.27 -8.29 4.64
N SER A 68 -6.50 -9.60 4.53
CA SER A 68 -7.66 -10.16 3.81
C SER A 68 -8.70 -10.84 4.71
N ARG A 69 -8.39 -11.05 6.00
CA ARG A 69 -9.27 -11.78 6.92
C ARG A 69 -9.62 -10.95 8.16
N TRP A 70 -10.47 -9.95 7.95
CA TRP A 70 -10.86 -8.88 8.88
C TRP A 70 -11.70 -9.29 10.10
N GLY A 71 -11.66 -10.55 10.51
CA GLY A 71 -12.29 -10.99 11.76
C GLY A 71 -11.47 -10.53 12.97
N PRO A 72 -11.04 -11.43 13.87
CA PRO A 72 -10.30 -11.05 15.07
C PRO A 72 -8.98 -10.31 14.79
N ARG A 73 -8.44 -10.41 13.57
CA ARG A 73 -7.16 -9.81 13.15
C ARG A 73 -7.24 -8.34 12.71
N ILE A 74 -8.42 -7.72 12.73
CA ILE A 74 -8.52 -6.30 12.34
C ILE A 74 -7.64 -5.38 13.22
N VAL A 75 -7.46 -5.76 14.49
CA VAL A 75 -6.57 -5.04 15.41
C VAL A 75 -5.10 -5.23 15.02
N ASP A 76 -4.71 -6.44 14.58
CA ASP A 76 -3.36 -6.72 14.10
C ASP A 76 -3.07 -5.93 12.81
N PHE A 77 -4.05 -5.83 11.92
CA PHE A 77 -3.95 -5.01 10.70
C PHE A 77 -3.77 -3.52 11.05
N LEU A 78 -4.59 -3.00 11.97
CA LEU A 78 -4.47 -1.62 12.43
C LEU A 78 -3.09 -1.36 13.06
N GLN A 79 -2.58 -2.29 13.86
CA GLN A 79 -1.26 -2.16 14.47
C GLN A 79 -0.17 -2.03 13.41
N LYS A 80 -0.19 -2.86 12.36
CA LYS A 80 0.76 -2.75 11.23
C LYS A 80 0.70 -1.39 10.53
N VAL A 81 -0.49 -0.84 10.33
CA VAL A 81 -0.66 0.48 9.69
C VAL A 81 -0.07 1.59 10.57
N VAL A 82 -0.34 1.55 11.89
CA VAL A 82 0.18 2.54 12.84
C VAL A 82 1.70 2.44 12.98
N ASP A 83 2.26 1.23 12.98
CA ASP A 83 3.71 1.06 13.04
C ASP A 83 4.39 1.63 11.80
N ALA A 84 3.83 1.37 10.61
CA ALA A 84 4.34 1.95 9.35
C ALA A 84 4.26 3.48 9.31
N GLU A 85 3.17 4.07 9.80
CA GLU A 85 3.03 5.54 9.94
C GLU A 85 4.15 6.10 10.83
N ARG A 86 4.37 5.50 12.00
CA ARG A 86 5.41 5.94 12.94
C ARG A 86 6.82 5.82 12.38
N GLU A 87 7.10 4.75 11.64
CA GLU A 87 8.38 4.58 10.96
C GLU A 87 8.63 5.72 9.96
N LEU A 88 7.61 6.08 9.17
CA LEU A 88 7.69 7.21 8.24
C LEU A 88 7.87 8.55 8.97
N GLU A 89 7.10 8.82 10.03
CA GLU A 89 7.23 10.05 10.82
C GLU A 89 8.63 10.20 11.43
N MET A 90 9.20 9.10 11.93
CA MET A 90 10.52 9.09 12.55
C MET A 90 11.64 9.25 11.52
N ALA A 91 11.49 8.71 10.31
CA ALA A 91 12.45 8.87 9.23
C ALA A 91 12.50 10.31 8.66
N ASN A 92 11.41 11.04 8.76
CA ASN A 92 11.27 12.42 8.25
C ASN A 92 11.68 13.51 9.26
N LYS A 93 12.12 13.13 10.46
CA LYS A 93 12.53 14.04 11.53
C LYS A 93 14.05 14.21 11.59
#